data_AF-A0A0F9XZD2-F1
#
_entry.id   AF-A0A0F9XZD2-F1
#
_cell.length_a   1.000
_cell.length_b   1.000
_cell.length_c   1.000
_cell.angle_alpha   90.00
_cell.angle_beta   90.00
_cell.angle_gamma   90.00
#
_symmetry.space_group_name_H-M   'P 1'
#
loop_
_entity.id
_entity.type
_entity.pdbx_description
1 polymer ?
#
loop_
_entity_poly.entity_id
_entity_poly.type
_entity_poly.pdbx_seq_one_letter_code
_entity_poly.pdbx_strand_id
1 'polypeptide(L)'
;MVFIKKYKKSLFSILIFFIIFFYYFLFKKWGIEADDCGNILNSAANNFKEFLNLFKGMHFAYLSFPDNFISPMHNYANVFYRPLFRVFLAIELNLFGFKPFYFFIVTIFFHALNSILLFNIYLKFINYFWAFLLSLFFAFHCSIPVWMGWISAQNYTVAMFFAILTVILFFKFLKNNKYFYLVISILFYIFSFLLLEQTIFLPIFLLCLIYLKNKNNFKNKYLIIFLYFFITILYFLLRVYLFGINSNINSNFINFIKLKYYPNFATYIFELFNLSFIPAGNFIFKLFLLLIILILFSYFFIKNKNKREILVYLFLSIFSVWTMFIKTYMSRNLYFALPFFIYFLIILFLNKYKDNIYLKILFIFLIIFNIKNNYIYLKAREYYSHNAYKSLKNIAKTIKTESRPVCFIGLPCSYINRAIHPARIYNYKKKLLAFADNNTFLENYDNDTVLEIKKINNNLNLKIINNARFSGSQEFAMGEIKDTIESKERDYILNNKYKNLDILFITWDYSKNEFKIL
;
A
#
# COMPACT_ATOMS: atom_id res chain seq x y z
N MET A 1 -23.14 37.21 1.67
CA MET A 1 -22.07 37.04 2.70
C MET A 1 -22.47 36.19 3.92
N VAL A 2 -23.68 36.33 4.49
CA VAL A 2 -24.13 35.58 5.69
C VAL A 2 -24.17 34.05 5.46
N PHE A 3 -24.66 33.60 4.31
CA PHE A 3 -24.71 32.17 3.94
C PHE A 3 -23.31 31.52 3.94
N ILE A 4 -22.32 32.19 3.33
CA ILE A 4 -20.93 31.71 3.26
C ILE A 4 -20.31 31.63 4.66
N LYS A 5 -20.61 32.58 5.56
CA LYS A 5 -20.14 32.52 6.96
C LYS A 5 -20.75 31.33 7.72
N LYS A 6 -22.06 31.06 7.54
CA LYS A 6 -22.76 29.95 8.21
C LYS A 6 -22.27 28.57 7.76
N TYR A 7 -22.01 28.39 6.46
CA TYR A 7 -21.64 27.09 5.88
C TYR A 7 -20.17 26.95 5.52
N LYS A 8 -19.31 27.87 6.00
CA LYS A 8 -17.88 27.91 5.65
C LYS A 8 -17.18 26.56 5.78
N LYS A 9 -17.37 25.86 6.91
CA LYS A 9 -16.80 24.53 7.14
C LYS A 9 -17.24 23.49 6.12
N SER A 10 -18.53 23.45 5.80
CA SER A 10 -19.07 22.51 4.83
C SER A 10 -18.57 22.83 3.41
N LEU A 11 -18.52 24.11 3.04
CA LEU A 11 -17.98 24.55 1.74
C LEU A 11 -16.52 24.14 1.56
N PHE A 12 -15.66 24.36 2.56
CA PHE A 12 -14.27 23.92 2.50
C PHE A 12 -14.14 22.39 2.44
N SER A 13 -14.99 21.65 3.16
CA SER A 13 -15.01 20.18 3.10
C SER A 13 -15.37 19.67 1.70
N ILE A 14 -16.41 20.25 1.10
CA ILE A 14 -16.85 19.95 -0.27
C ILE A 14 -15.74 20.30 -1.27
N LEU A 15 -15.10 21.46 -1.11
CA LEU A 15 -14.00 21.89 -1.96
C LEU A 15 -12.81 20.94 -1.89
N ILE A 16 -12.37 20.54 -0.69
CA ILE A 16 -11.30 19.56 -0.50
C ILE A 16 -11.64 18.24 -1.19
N PHE A 17 -12.86 17.74 -0.99
CA PHE A 17 -13.31 16.50 -1.62
C PHE A 17 -13.16 16.57 -3.13
N PHE A 18 -13.74 17.59 -3.76
CA PHE A 18 -13.78 17.69 -5.21
C PHE A 18 -12.42 18.01 -5.82
N ILE A 19 -11.58 18.84 -5.18
CA ILE A 19 -10.20 19.08 -5.64
C ILE A 19 -9.44 17.75 -5.72
N ILE A 20 -9.50 16.95 -4.65
CA ILE A 20 -8.79 15.68 -4.58
C ILE A 20 -9.40 14.67 -5.55
N PHE A 21 -10.72 14.47 -5.45
CA PHE A 21 -11.42 13.47 -6.25
C PHE A 21 -11.24 13.72 -7.75
N PHE A 22 -11.48 14.95 -8.22
CA PHE A 22 -11.34 15.26 -9.64
C PHE A 22 -9.90 15.22 -10.12
N TYR A 23 -8.93 15.64 -9.30
CA TYR A 23 -7.51 15.52 -9.66
C TYR A 23 -7.15 14.06 -9.98
N TYR A 24 -7.47 13.11 -9.10
CA TYR A 24 -7.16 11.71 -9.34
C TYR A 24 -8.09 11.05 -10.37
N PHE A 25 -9.30 11.58 -10.58
CA PHE A 25 -10.20 11.12 -11.65
C PHE A 25 -9.68 11.41 -13.06
N LEU A 26 -8.67 12.29 -13.22
CA LEU A 26 -8.00 12.54 -14.51
C LEU A 26 -7.31 11.30 -15.08
N PHE A 27 -6.98 10.30 -14.25
CA PHE A 27 -6.29 9.06 -14.64
C PHE A 27 -7.30 7.96 -14.97
N LYS A 28 -8.03 8.12 -16.09
CA LYS A 28 -9.15 7.25 -16.47
C LYS A 28 -8.75 5.88 -17.00
N LYS A 29 -7.53 5.74 -17.53
CA LYS A 29 -7.03 4.50 -18.13
C LYS A 29 -6.30 3.65 -17.09
N TRP A 30 -6.80 3.57 -15.86
CA TRP A 30 -6.12 2.81 -14.82
C TRP A 30 -6.18 1.29 -15.08
N GLY A 31 -5.07 0.60 -14.84
CA GLY A 31 -4.95 -0.85 -14.98
C GLY A 31 -4.71 -1.57 -13.67
N ILE A 32 -4.11 -2.76 -13.76
CA ILE A 32 -3.86 -3.64 -12.61
C ILE A 32 -2.38 -3.60 -12.26
N GLU A 33 -2.06 -3.70 -10.97
CA GLU A 33 -0.69 -3.72 -10.50
C GLU A 33 -0.37 -4.95 -9.63
N ALA A 34 0.86 -5.44 -9.79
CA ALA A 34 1.49 -6.44 -8.90
C ALA A 34 0.58 -7.63 -8.53
N ASP A 35 0.16 -7.71 -7.28
CA ASP A 35 -0.59 -8.81 -6.67
C ASP A 35 -2.11 -8.58 -6.66
N ASP A 36 -2.61 -7.53 -7.33
CA ASP A 36 -4.04 -7.16 -7.35
C ASP A 36 -4.94 -8.29 -7.83
N CYS A 37 -4.50 -8.99 -8.88
CA CYS A 37 -5.25 -10.12 -9.44
C CYS A 37 -5.44 -11.25 -8.43
N GLY A 38 -4.37 -11.62 -7.72
CA GLY A 38 -4.45 -12.63 -6.67
C GLY A 38 -5.39 -12.16 -5.56
N ASN A 39 -5.29 -10.88 -5.16
CA ASN A 39 -6.16 -10.31 -4.14
C ASN A 39 -7.64 -10.34 -4.53
N ILE A 40 -7.97 -10.03 -5.78
CA ILE A 40 -9.34 -10.06 -6.27
C ILE A 40 -9.87 -11.50 -6.37
N LEU A 41 -9.09 -12.43 -6.94
CA LEU A 41 -9.46 -13.84 -7.06
C LEU A 41 -9.79 -14.47 -5.72
N ASN A 42 -8.91 -14.31 -4.74
CA ASN A 42 -9.09 -14.91 -3.42
C ASN A 42 -10.17 -14.19 -2.58
N SER A 43 -10.72 -13.09 -3.10
CA SER A 43 -11.85 -12.39 -2.49
C SER A 43 -13.17 -12.73 -3.18
N ALA A 44 -13.17 -13.41 -4.33
CA ALA A 44 -14.40 -13.69 -5.07
C ALA A 44 -15.36 -14.54 -4.22
N ALA A 45 -16.52 -13.97 -3.90
CA ALA A 45 -17.57 -14.62 -3.13
C ALA A 45 -18.95 -14.25 -3.71
N ASN A 46 -19.72 -15.28 -4.08
CA ASN A 46 -21.01 -15.15 -4.73
C ASN A 46 -22.18 -15.37 -3.77
N ASN A 47 -21.94 -15.93 -2.59
CA ASN A 47 -22.97 -16.23 -1.59
C ASN A 47 -22.47 -15.97 -0.16
N PHE A 48 -23.40 -15.86 0.79
CA PHE A 48 -23.09 -15.54 2.19
C PHE A 48 -22.14 -16.54 2.86
N LYS A 49 -22.23 -17.84 2.49
CA LYS A 49 -21.34 -18.88 3.03
C LYS A 49 -19.89 -18.67 2.58
N GLU A 50 -19.68 -18.30 1.32
CA GLU A 50 -18.36 -17.93 0.79
C GLU A 50 -17.82 -16.67 1.46
N PHE A 51 -18.67 -15.65 1.71
CA PHE A 51 -18.29 -14.48 2.50
C PHE A 51 -17.81 -14.85 3.92
N LEU A 52 -18.51 -15.75 4.61
CA LEU A 52 -18.10 -16.24 5.93
C LEU A 52 -16.77 -17.02 5.86
N ASN A 53 -16.53 -17.75 4.77
CA ASN A 53 -15.27 -18.47 4.60
C ASN A 53 -14.05 -17.53 4.47
N LEU A 54 -14.24 -16.28 4.02
CA LEU A 54 -13.18 -15.26 4.01
C LEU A 54 -12.65 -14.95 5.42
N PHE A 55 -13.44 -15.17 6.48
CA PHE A 55 -12.97 -15.00 7.87
C PHE A 55 -12.19 -16.20 8.40
N LYS A 56 -12.26 -17.37 7.76
CA LYS A 56 -11.71 -18.64 8.27
C LYS A 56 -10.24 -18.88 7.95
N GLY A 57 -9.56 -18.01 7.22
CA GLY A 57 -8.12 -18.19 6.99
C GLY A 57 -7.73 -19.09 5.79
N MET A 58 -8.68 -19.79 5.16
CA MET A 58 -8.37 -20.90 4.23
C MET A 58 -7.70 -20.49 2.90
N HIS A 59 -7.79 -19.21 2.48
CA HIS A 59 -7.21 -18.72 1.22
C HIS A 59 -6.28 -17.51 1.38
N PHE A 60 -5.72 -17.30 2.58
CA PHE A 60 -4.77 -16.21 2.84
C PHE A 60 -3.33 -16.53 2.40
N ALA A 61 -3.14 -17.68 1.74
CA ALA A 61 -1.91 -18.05 1.06
C ALA A 61 -1.45 -16.98 0.08
N TYR A 62 -0.15 -16.74 0.10
CA TYR A 62 0.61 -15.88 -0.81
C TYR A 62 0.03 -15.85 -2.23
N LEU A 63 -0.51 -14.68 -2.57
CA LEU A 63 -1.28 -14.34 -3.77
C LEU A 63 -0.40 -14.11 -4.99
N SER A 64 0.85 -14.60 -4.92
CA SER A 64 1.92 -14.36 -5.87
C SER A 64 2.32 -15.65 -6.58
N PHE A 65 1.70 -16.79 -6.26
CA PHE A 65 2.23 -18.09 -6.62
C PHE A 65 1.40 -18.83 -7.69
N PRO A 66 2.05 -19.46 -8.69
CA PRO A 66 1.40 -20.37 -9.64
C PRO A 66 0.83 -21.62 -8.96
N ASP A 67 -0.09 -22.31 -9.64
CA ASP A 67 -0.85 -23.48 -9.11
C ASP A 67 0.02 -24.68 -8.70
N ASN A 68 1.25 -24.78 -9.21
CA ASN A 68 2.22 -25.80 -8.83
C ASN A 68 3.02 -25.46 -7.57
N PHE A 69 2.76 -24.31 -6.95
CA PHE A 69 3.44 -23.92 -5.74
C PHE A 69 2.69 -24.43 -4.51
N ILE A 70 3.30 -25.37 -3.82
CA ILE A 70 2.89 -25.75 -2.47
C ILE A 70 3.22 -24.55 -1.58
N SER A 71 2.20 -23.77 -1.20
CA SER A 71 2.42 -22.63 -0.30
C SER A 71 3.10 -23.14 0.98
N PRO A 72 4.21 -22.52 1.43
CA PRO A 72 4.79 -22.89 2.71
C PRO A 72 3.70 -22.78 3.78
N MET A 73 3.70 -23.72 4.73
CA MET A 73 2.72 -23.76 5.82
C MET A 73 2.49 -22.35 6.36
N HIS A 74 1.23 -21.90 6.29
CA HIS A 74 0.80 -20.63 6.83
C HIS A 74 1.13 -20.58 8.30
N ASN A 75 1.98 -19.63 8.68
CA ASN A 75 2.28 -19.35 10.07
C ASN A 75 1.85 -17.93 10.42
N TYR A 76 1.69 -17.68 11.71
CA TYR A 76 1.29 -16.38 12.25
C TYR A 76 2.13 -15.19 11.72
N ALA A 77 3.42 -15.38 11.44
CA ALA A 77 4.32 -14.31 11.00
C ALA A 77 4.12 -13.92 9.53
N ASN A 78 3.78 -14.89 8.67
CA ASN A 78 3.81 -14.72 7.22
C ASN A 78 2.43 -14.44 6.61
N VAL A 79 1.34 -14.60 7.36
CA VAL A 79 -0.03 -14.40 6.85
C VAL A 79 -0.58 -13.00 7.15
N PHE A 80 -1.05 -12.31 6.10
CA PHE A 80 -1.82 -11.07 6.23
C PHE A 80 -3.30 -11.38 6.46
N TYR A 81 -3.71 -11.56 7.72
CA TYR A 81 -5.11 -11.82 8.07
C TYR A 81 -5.94 -10.54 8.03
N ARG A 82 -6.50 -10.24 6.85
CA ARG A 82 -7.30 -9.03 6.56
C ARG A 82 -8.68 -9.40 6.01
N PRO A 83 -9.53 -10.12 6.78
CA PRO A 83 -10.77 -10.68 6.25
C PRO A 83 -11.76 -9.61 5.79
N LEU A 84 -11.82 -8.45 6.47
CA LEU A 84 -12.73 -7.39 6.06
C LEU A 84 -12.30 -6.74 4.74
N PHE A 85 -11.00 -6.70 4.45
CA PHE A 85 -10.52 -6.24 3.15
C PHE A 85 -10.97 -7.18 2.02
N ARG A 86 -10.95 -8.50 2.26
CA ARG A 86 -11.48 -9.48 1.30
C ARG A 86 -12.97 -9.28 1.05
N VAL A 87 -13.75 -9.09 2.11
CA VAL A 87 -15.18 -8.79 1.98
C VAL A 87 -15.40 -7.53 1.15
N PHE A 88 -14.58 -6.49 1.39
CA PHE A 88 -14.66 -5.24 0.65
C PHE A 88 -14.39 -5.44 -0.85
N LEU A 89 -13.32 -6.15 -1.21
CA LEU A 89 -13.01 -6.50 -2.60
C LEU A 89 -14.07 -7.39 -3.24
N ALA A 90 -14.66 -8.32 -2.50
CA ALA A 90 -15.75 -9.18 -2.98
C ALA A 90 -16.98 -8.36 -3.37
N ILE A 91 -17.35 -7.38 -2.53
CA ILE A 91 -18.45 -6.45 -2.81
C ILE A 91 -18.14 -5.62 -4.05
N GLU A 92 -16.93 -5.05 -4.15
CA GLU A 92 -16.51 -4.28 -5.33
C GLU A 92 -16.53 -5.13 -6.61
N LEU A 93 -16.05 -6.38 -6.53
CA LEU A 93 -16.06 -7.30 -7.66
C LEU A 93 -17.50 -7.62 -8.11
N ASN A 94 -18.42 -7.81 -7.17
CA ASN A 94 -19.84 -8.07 -7.50
C ASN A 94 -20.53 -6.84 -8.10
N LEU A 95 -20.16 -5.62 -7.66
CA LEU A 95 -20.75 -4.37 -8.15
C LEU A 95 -20.20 -3.93 -9.50
N PHE A 96 -18.88 -4.02 -9.70
CA PHE A 96 -18.18 -3.43 -10.84
C PHE A 96 -17.63 -4.45 -11.83
N GLY A 97 -17.60 -5.73 -11.45
CA GLY A 97 -16.86 -6.76 -12.16
C GLY A 97 -15.35 -6.51 -12.13
N PHE A 98 -14.63 -7.20 -13.00
CA PHE A 98 -13.18 -7.07 -13.11
C PHE A 98 -12.76 -5.84 -13.93
N LYS A 99 -13.00 -4.64 -13.39
CA LYS A 99 -12.70 -3.36 -14.03
C LYS A 99 -11.82 -2.50 -13.10
N PRO A 100 -10.49 -2.47 -13.28
CA PRO A 100 -9.54 -1.89 -12.32
C PRO A 100 -9.80 -0.43 -11.98
N PHE A 101 -10.28 0.34 -12.97
CA PHE A 101 -10.62 1.74 -12.79
C PHE A 101 -11.64 2.00 -11.65
N TYR A 102 -12.59 1.09 -11.40
CA TYR A 102 -13.57 1.31 -10.32
C TYR A 102 -12.96 1.10 -8.94
N PHE A 103 -12.07 0.13 -8.76
CA PHE A 103 -11.29 -0.05 -7.52
C PHE A 103 -10.42 1.20 -7.24
N PHE A 104 -9.86 1.79 -8.29
CA PHE A 104 -9.15 3.06 -8.20
C PHE A 104 -10.07 4.20 -7.75
N ILE A 105 -11.28 4.34 -8.30
CA ILE A 105 -12.28 5.32 -7.84
C ILE A 105 -12.57 5.16 -6.36
N VAL A 106 -12.80 3.94 -5.88
CA VAL A 106 -13.08 3.68 -4.47
C VAL A 106 -11.89 4.11 -3.61
N THR A 107 -10.66 3.81 -4.03
CA THR A 107 -9.44 4.26 -3.34
C THR A 107 -9.38 5.79 -3.22
N ILE A 108 -9.62 6.50 -4.32
CA ILE A 108 -9.63 7.97 -4.35
C ILE A 108 -10.74 8.54 -3.46
N PHE A 109 -11.93 7.93 -3.50
CA PHE A 109 -13.08 8.35 -2.70
C PHE A 109 -12.75 8.33 -1.20
N PHE A 110 -12.23 7.20 -0.70
CA PHE A 110 -11.83 7.10 0.71
C PHE A 110 -10.65 8.01 1.05
N HIS A 111 -9.69 8.20 0.14
CA HIS A 111 -8.61 9.15 0.33
C HIS A 111 -9.12 10.60 0.47
N ALA A 112 -10.06 11.02 -0.37
CA ALA A 112 -10.69 12.33 -0.28
C ALA A 112 -11.49 12.49 1.02
N LEU A 113 -12.24 11.47 1.45
CA LEU A 113 -12.94 11.47 2.73
C LEU A 113 -11.98 11.62 3.91
N ASN A 114 -10.85 10.90 3.90
CA ASN A 114 -9.83 11.03 4.94
C ASN A 114 -9.30 12.46 5.05
N SER A 115 -9.02 13.11 3.92
CA SER A 115 -8.56 14.50 3.88
C SER A 115 -9.59 15.48 4.46
N ILE A 116 -10.90 15.27 4.21
CA ILE A 116 -11.97 16.05 4.84
C ILE A 116 -12.03 15.83 6.35
N LEU A 117 -11.93 14.57 6.80
CA LEU A 117 -11.97 14.25 8.22
C LEU A 117 -10.77 14.89 8.95
N LEU A 118 -9.58 14.85 8.34
CA LEU A 118 -8.38 15.50 8.85
C LEU A 118 -8.51 17.04 8.86
N PHE A 119 -9.03 17.65 7.79
CA PHE A 119 -9.36 19.08 7.77
C PHE A 119 -10.24 19.46 8.97
N ASN A 120 -11.30 18.68 9.22
CA ASN A 120 -12.22 18.90 10.33
C ASN A 120 -11.58 18.71 11.71
N ILE A 121 -10.53 17.87 11.80
CA ILE A 121 -9.72 17.72 13.01
C ILE A 121 -8.79 18.92 13.18
N TYR A 122 -8.01 19.27 12.15
CA TYR A 122 -7.06 20.39 12.19
C TYR A 122 -7.72 21.74 12.45
N LEU A 123 -8.94 21.95 11.95
CA LEU A 123 -9.76 23.14 12.25
C LEU A 123 -10.01 23.38 13.74
N LYS A 124 -9.86 22.36 14.60
CA LYS A 124 -9.98 22.53 16.05
C LYS A 124 -8.77 23.21 16.68
N PHE A 125 -7.66 23.31 15.94
CA PHE A 125 -6.35 23.73 16.45
C PHE A 125 -5.79 24.92 15.68
N ILE A 126 -6.15 25.07 14.41
CA ILE A 126 -5.66 26.15 13.55
C ILE A 126 -6.79 26.75 12.71
N ASN A 127 -6.51 27.90 12.08
CA ASN A 127 -7.48 28.60 11.23
C ASN A 127 -7.81 27.81 9.94
N TYR A 128 -8.86 28.24 9.24
CA TYR A 128 -9.34 27.60 8.01
C TYR A 128 -8.28 27.47 6.92
N PHE A 129 -7.46 28.51 6.74
CA PHE A 129 -6.44 28.54 5.71
C PHE A 129 -5.42 27.42 5.90
N TRP A 130 -4.85 27.31 7.10
CA TRP A 130 -3.87 26.28 7.40
C TRP A 130 -4.48 24.89 7.48
N ALA A 131 -5.67 24.73 8.06
CA ALA A 131 -6.34 23.43 8.07
C ALA A 131 -6.58 22.92 6.64
N PHE A 132 -6.98 23.81 5.74
CA PHE A 132 -7.16 23.50 4.31
C PHE A 132 -5.83 23.12 3.66
N LEU A 133 -4.79 23.95 3.76
CA LEU A 133 -3.48 23.64 3.18
C LEU A 133 -2.89 22.33 3.71
N LEU A 134 -2.98 22.07 5.01
CA LEU A 134 -2.46 20.84 5.61
C LEU A 134 -3.24 19.59 5.18
N SER A 135 -4.55 19.71 4.97
CA SER A 135 -5.34 18.62 4.38
C SER A 135 -4.97 18.34 2.92
N LEU A 136 -4.64 19.38 2.14
CA LEU A 136 -4.12 19.21 0.78
C LEU A 136 -2.69 18.67 0.78
N PHE A 137 -1.85 19.09 1.74
CA PHE A 137 -0.51 18.54 1.91
C PHE A 137 -0.55 17.05 2.21
N PHE A 138 -1.46 16.60 3.09
CA PHE A 138 -1.72 15.17 3.29
C PHE A 138 -2.17 14.48 2.01
N ALA A 139 -3.13 15.08 1.28
CA ALA A 139 -3.71 14.48 0.09
C ALA A 139 -2.71 14.32 -1.05
N PHE A 140 -1.83 15.30 -1.23
CA PHE A 140 -0.86 15.35 -2.31
C PHE A 140 0.55 15.00 -1.86
N HIS A 141 0.75 14.47 -0.65
CA HIS A 141 2.07 14.11 -0.17
C HIS A 141 2.85 13.24 -1.18
N CYS A 142 4.16 13.42 -1.32
CA CYS A 142 4.98 12.77 -2.36
C CYS A 142 5.01 11.23 -2.29
N SER A 143 4.61 10.65 -1.15
CA SER A 143 4.48 9.20 -0.98
C SER A 143 3.20 8.62 -1.58
N ILE A 144 2.14 9.43 -1.75
CA ILE A 144 0.83 8.96 -2.26
C ILE A 144 0.91 8.36 -3.66
N PRO A 145 1.51 9.01 -4.68
CA PRO A 145 1.47 8.49 -6.04
C PRO A 145 2.21 7.17 -6.21
N VAL A 146 3.04 6.73 -5.24
CA VAL A 146 3.79 5.46 -5.27
C VAL A 146 2.89 4.23 -5.14
N TRP A 147 1.77 4.36 -4.42
CA TRP A 147 0.89 3.22 -4.12
C TRP A 147 -0.58 3.52 -4.41
N MET A 148 -0.96 4.77 -4.67
CA MET A 148 -2.33 5.12 -5.04
C MET A 148 -2.78 4.31 -6.26
N GLY A 149 -3.95 3.68 -6.19
CA GLY A 149 -4.50 2.85 -7.26
C GLY A 149 -3.94 1.43 -7.37
N TRP A 150 -3.01 1.06 -6.50
CA TRP A 150 -2.70 -0.35 -6.27
C TRP A 150 -3.82 -0.94 -5.39
N ILE A 151 -4.58 -1.91 -5.89
CA ILE A 151 -5.80 -2.40 -5.23
C ILE A 151 -5.44 -3.01 -3.87
N SER A 152 -4.35 -3.77 -3.76
CA SER A 152 -3.84 -4.28 -2.48
C SER A 152 -3.55 -3.20 -1.43
N ALA A 153 -3.27 -1.96 -1.85
CA ALA A 153 -3.01 -0.83 -0.96
C ALA A 153 -4.29 -0.03 -0.62
N GLN A 154 -5.42 -0.31 -1.25
CA GLN A 154 -6.72 0.31 -0.95
C GLN A 154 -7.12 0.14 0.51
N ASN A 155 -6.73 -0.97 1.15
CA ASN A 155 -7.00 -1.19 2.56
C ASN A 155 -6.43 -0.10 3.47
N TYR A 156 -5.35 0.61 3.07
CA TYR A 156 -4.81 1.73 3.85
C TYR A 156 -5.77 2.92 3.89
N THR A 157 -6.43 3.26 2.78
CA THR A 157 -7.36 4.40 2.73
C THR A 157 -8.65 4.09 3.48
N VAL A 158 -9.19 2.88 3.31
CA VAL A 158 -10.41 2.44 4.01
C VAL A 158 -10.16 2.25 5.51
N ALA A 159 -9.03 1.63 5.90
CA ALA A 159 -8.70 1.46 7.32
C ALA A 159 -8.46 2.82 8.00
N MET A 160 -7.78 3.76 7.33
CA MET A 160 -7.62 5.13 7.85
C MET A 160 -8.96 5.82 8.09
N PHE A 161 -9.93 5.64 7.19
CA PHE A 161 -11.26 6.21 7.36
C PHE A 161 -11.92 5.73 8.66
N PHE A 162 -11.94 4.42 8.88
CA PHE A 162 -12.47 3.85 10.12
C PHE A 162 -11.63 4.21 11.35
N ALA A 163 -10.31 4.32 11.22
CA ALA A 163 -9.41 4.79 12.28
C ALA A 163 -9.74 6.23 12.72
N ILE A 164 -9.94 7.14 11.78
CA ILE A 164 -10.30 8.53 12.09
C ILE A 164 -11.71 8.61 12.69
N LEU A 165 -12.67 7.84 12.18
CA LEU A 165 -14.01 7.78 12.75
C LEU A 165 -14.02 7.23 14.18
N THR A 166 -13.21 6.21 14.47
CA THR A 166 -12.95 5.70 15.83
C THR A 166 -12.56 6.86 16.75
N VAL A 167 -11.54 7.63 16.37
CA VAL A 167 -11.04 8.75 17.18
C VAL A 167 -12.12 9.83 17.37
N ILE A 168 -12.84 10.19 16.30
CA ILE A 168 -13.91 11.21 16.35
C ILE A 168 -15.04 10.77 17.30
N LEU A 169 -15.49 9.53 17.19
CA LEU A 169 -16.58 8.98 18.01
C LEU A 169 -16.16 8.78 19.45
N PHE A 170 -14.93 8.33 19.69
CA PHE A 170 -14.36 8.28 21.03
C PHE A 170 -14.37 9.66 21.70
N PHE A 171 -13.99 10.73 20.98
CA PHE A 171 -14.10 12.08 21.53
C PHE A 171 -15.54 12.55 21.76
N LYS A 172 -16.49 12.15 20.91
CA LYS A 172 -17.91 12.43 21.14
C LYS A 172 -18.42 11.71 22.39
N PHE A 173 -18.01 10.46 22.59
CA PHE A 173 -18.27 9.72 23.83
C PHE A 173 -17.70 10.47 25.04
N LEU A 174 -16.43 10.88 25.01
CA LEU A 174 -15.79 11.60 26.11
C LEU A 174 -16.48 12.93 26.45
N LYS A 175 -17.11 13.58 25.47
CA LYS A 175 -17.83 14.85 25.66
C LYS A 175 -19.26 14.64 26.16
N ASN A 176 -19.97 13.66 25.63
CA ASN A 176 -21.41 13.51 25.83
C ASN A 176 -21.79 12.38 26.80
N ASN A 177 -20.82 11.54 27.21
CA ASN A 177 -20.99 10.31 28.00
C ASN A 177 -22.05 9.32 27.45
N LYS A 178 -22.40 9.41 26.16
CA LYS A 178 -23.35 8.49 25.52
C LYS A 178 -22.64 7.24 25.01
N TYR A 179 -22.89 6.09 25.64
CA TYR A 179 -22.27 4.80 25.30
C TYR A 179 -22.45 4.37 23.84
N PHE A 180 -23.50 4.81 23.16
CA PHE A 180 -23.67 4.61 21.71
C PHE A 180 -22.44 5.03 20.90
N TYR A 181 -21.83 6.18 21.22
CA TYR A 181 -20.62 6.63 20.54
C TYR A 181 -19.41 5.74 20.86
N LEU A 182 -19.33 5.17 22.06
CA LEU A 182 -18.27 4.23 22.44
C LEU A 182 -18.41 2.91 21.66
N VAL A 183 -19.62 2.35 21.60
CA VAL A 183 -19.90 1.10 20.88
C VAL A 183 -19.56 1.24 19.39
N ILE A 184 -20.01 2.32 18.74
CA ILE A 184 -19.69 2.53 17.31
C ILE A 184 -18.19 2.82 17.11
N SER A 185 -17.55 3.53 18.04
CA SER A 185 -16.10 3.73 18.02
C SER A 185 -15.34 2.41 18.05
N ILE A 186 -15.73 1.50 18.95
CA ILE A 186 -15.16 0.16 19.04
C ILE A 186 -15.42 -0.65 17.76
N LEU A 187 -16.63 -0.58 17.20
CA LEU A 187 -16.97 -1.25 15.95
C LEU A 187 -16.08 -0.79 14.78
N PHE A 188 -15.88 0.52 14.64
CA PHE A 188 -14.98 1.06 13.61
C PHE A 188 -13.51 0.75 13.89
N TYR A 189 -13.10 0.63 15.16
CA TYR A 189 -11.78 0.14 15.48
C TYR A 189 -11.58 -1.30 14.97
N ILE A 190 -12.57 -2.17 15.20
CA ILE A 190 -12.60 -3.54 14.69
C ILE A 190 -12.49 -3.56 13.17
N PHE A 191 -13.29 -2.74 12.48
CA PHE A 191 -13.20 -2.66 11.02
C PHE A 191 -11.82 -2.21 10.55
N SER A 192 -11.25 -1.22 11.22
CA SER A 192 -9.93 -0.67 10.90
C SER A 192 -8.82 -1.73 10.93
N PHE A 193 -8.72 -2.53 12.00
CA PHE A 193 -7.65 -3.54 12.10
C PHE A 193 -7.93 -4.83 11.31
N LEU A 194 -9.21 -5.18 11.06
CA LEU A 194 -9.56 -6.28 10.15
C LEU A 194 -9.32 -5.93 8.67
N LEU A 195 -9.17 -4.65 8.34
CA LEU A 195 -8.70 -4.17 7.04
C LEU A 195 -7.16 -4.10 6.98
N LEU A 196 -6.54 -3.61 8.04
CA LEU A 196 -5.09 -3.41 8.10
C LEU A 196 -4.57 -3.48 9.55
N GLU A 197 -3.71 -4.46 9.81
CA GLU A 197 -3.12 -4.70 11.14
C GLU A 197 -2.32 -3.49 11.67
N GLN A 198 -1.80 -2.64 10.78
CA GLN A 198 -1.05 -1.45 11.18
C GLN A 198 -1.82 -0.57 12.17
N THR A 199 -3.16 -0.54 12.10
CA THR A 199 -4.04 0.30 12.93
C THR A 199 -4.13 -0.13 14.40
N ILE A 200 -3.49 -1.25 14.77
CA ILE A 200 -3.38 -1.74 16.16
C ILE A 200 -2.71 -0.70 17.09
N PHE A 201 -2.02 0.32 16.56
CA PHE A 201 -1.49 1.42 17.38
C PHE A 201 -2.58 2.32 18.00
N LEU A 202 -3.82 2.30 17.50
CA LEU A 202 -4.89 3.22 17.91
C LEU A 202 -5.18 3.26 19.42
N PRO A 203 -5.19 2.14 20.18
CA PRO A 203 -5.38 2.19 21.64
C PRO A 203 -4.29 3.03 22.34
N ILE A 204 -3.05 2.94 21.86
CA ILE A 204 -1.92 3.76 22.35
C ILE A 204 -2.15 5.23 21.99
N PHE A 205 -2.63 5.52 20.77
CA PHE A 205 -3.01 6.88 20.40
C PHE A 205 -4.10 7.45 21.33
N LEU A 206 -5.17 6.69 21.58
CA LEU A 206 -6.25 7.12 22.48
C LEU A 206 -5.74 7.34 23.92
N LEU A 207 -4.82 6.50 24.39
CA LEU A 207 -4.14 6.65 25.67
C LEU A 207 -3.31 7.93 25.73
N CYS A 208 -2.48 8.20 24.72
CA CYS A 208 -1.71 9.43 24.60
C CYS A 208 -2.62 10.67 24.60
N LEU A 209 -3.75 10.62 23.90
CA LEU A 209 -4.72 11.72 23.88
C LEU A 209 -5.35 12.00 25.24
N ILE A 210 -5.68 10.95 26.00
CA ILE A 210 -6.20 11.11 27.37
C ILE A 210 -5.10 11.68 28.27
N TYR A 211 -3.88 11.16 28.17
CA TYR A 211 -2.72 11.65 28.91
C TYR A 211 -2.46 13.14 28.67
N LEU A 212 -2.53 13.60 27.42
CA LEU A 212 -2.32 15.02 27.08
C LEU A 212 -3.44 15.94 27.58
N LYS A 213 -4.68 15.45 27.70
CA LYS A 213 -5.83 16.25 28.15
C LYS A 213 -6.02 16.34 29.67
N ASN A 214 -5.13 15.75 30.45
CA ASN A 214 -5.29 15.60 31.91
C ASN A 214 -5.48 16.94 32.64
N LYS A 215 -6.73 17.23 33.06
CA LYS A 215 -7.02 18.29 34.03
C LYS A 215 -7.98 17.94 35.18
N ASN A 216 -8.78 16.85 35.17
CA ASN A 216 -9.53 16.36 36.36
C ASN A 216 -10.26 15.02 36.13
N ASN A 217 -10.15 14.06 37.09
CA ASN A 217 -10.92 12.80 37.26
C ASN A 217 -11.13 11.89 36.02
N PHE A 218 -10.10 11.11 35.65
CA PHE A 218 -10.15 10.19 34.50
C PHE A 218 -9.85 8.70 34.79
N LYS A 219 -9.77 8.23 36.06
CA LYS A 219 -9.53 6.78 36.36
C LYS A 219 -10.47 5.85 35.57
N ASN A 220 -11.77 6.17 35.51
CA ASN A 220 -12.77 5.40 34.78
C ASN A 220 -12.56 5.39 33.25
N LYS A 221 -11.83 6.36 32.68
CA LYS A 221 -11.62 6.43 31.22
C LYS A 221 -10.42 5.61 30.77
N TYR A 222 -9.44 5.36 31.64
CA TYR A 222 -8.36 4.39 31.38
C TYR A 222 -8.91 2.96 31.27
N LEU A 223 -9.89 2.59 32.10
CA LEU A 223 -10.62 1.32 31.99
C LEU A 223 -11.32 1.16 30.62
N ILE A 224 -11.82 2.24 30.04
CA ILE A 224 -12.47 2.19 28.72
C ILE A 224 -11.46 1.92 27.61
N ILE A 225 -10.24 2.45 27.71
CA ILE A 225 -9.18 2.15 26.74
C ILE A 225 -8.76 0.68 26.84
N PHE A 226 -8.83 0.08 28.03
CA PHE A 226 -8.56 -1.34 28.21
C PHE A 226 -9.45 -2.22 27.31
N LEU A 227 -10.69 -1.81 27.02
CA LEU A 227 -11.55 -2.52 26.06
C LEU A 227 -10.94 -2.57 24.66
N TYR A 228 -10.29 -1.49 24.21
CA TYR A 228 -9.61 -1.47 22.90
C TYR A 228 -8.38 -2.38 22.90
N PHE A 229 -7.60 -2.39 23.98
CA PHE A 229 -6.48 -3.33 24.14
C PHE A 229 -6.96 -4.77 24.20
N PHE A 230 -8.04 -5.05 24.93
CA PHE A 230 -8.63 -6.38 25.03
C PHE A 230 -9.05 -6.91 23.66
N ILE A 231 -9.70 -6.09 22.83
CA ILE A 231 -10.06 -6.45 21.45
C ILE A 231 -8.83 -6.74 20.59
N THR A 232 -7.76 -5.96 20.73
CA THR A 232 -6.48 -6.22 20.06
C THR A 232 -5.90 -7.58 20.47
N ILE A 233 -5.94 -7.91 21.76
CA ILE A 233 -5.46 -9.19 22.29
C ILE A 233 -6.30 -10.33 21.71
N LEU A 234 -7.63 -10.20 21.70
CA LEU A 234 -8.52 -11.19 21.08
C LEU A 234 -8.21 -11.42 19.60
N TYR A 235 -7.92 -10.36 18.85
CA TYR A 235 -7.49 -10.49 17.46
C TYR A 235 -6.19 -11.27 17.31
N PHE A 236 -5.20 -11.01 18.18
CA PHE A 236 -3.95 -11.77 18.16
C PHE A 236 -4.15 -13.24 18.53
N LEU A 237 -4.97 -13.53 19.56
CA LEU A 237 -5.34 -14.89 19.94
C LEU A 237 -6.05 -15.63 18.81
N LEU A 238 -6.98 -14.96 18.11
CA LEU A 238 -7.65 -15.51 16.93
C LEU A 238 -6.64 -15.86 15.83
N ARG A 239 -5.66 -14.98 15.55
CA ARG A 239 -4.62 -15.28 14.56
C ARG A 239 -3.72 -16.44 14.98
N VAL A 240 -3.40 -16.55 16.27
CA VAL A 240 -2.64 -17.69 16.81
C VAL A 240 -3.42 -18.98 16.62
N TYR A 241 -4.71 -18.98 16.94
CA TYR A 241 -5.59 -20.12 16.75
C TYR A 241 -5.69 -20.55 15.26
N LEU A 242 -5.81 -19.60 14.34
CA LEU A 242 -5.99 -19.88 12.91
C LEU A 242 -4.69 -20.32 12.20
N PHE A 243 -3.54 -19.79 12.59
CA PHE A 243 -2.29 -19.96 11.82
C PHE A 243 -1.15 -20.64 12.60
N GLY A 244 -1.30 -20.86 13.90
CA GLY A 244 -0.24 -21.44 14.74
C GLY A 244 0.98 -20.52 14.91
N ILE A 245 1.73 -20.78 15.98
CA ILE A 245 3.02 -20.12 16.28
C ILE A 245 4.12 -21.14 15.97
N ASN A 246 4.90 -20.92 14.91
CA ASN A 246 6.12 -21.71 14.67
C ASN A 246 7.35 -20.97 15.22
N SER A 247 8.35 -21.74 15.67
CA SER A 247 9.58 -21.28 16.34
C SER A 247 10.51 -20.38 15.51
N ASN A 248 10.25 -20.18 14.21
CA ASN A 248 11.02 -19.28 13.34
C ASN A 248 10.81 -17.77 13.62
N ILE A 249 10.03 -17.40 14.63
CA ILE A 249 9.82 -15.98 15.02
C ILE A 249 11.12 -15.30 15.48
N ASN A 250 12.06 -16.07 16.04
CA ASN A 250 13.34 -15.54 16.54
C ASN A 250 14.19 -14.87 15.43
N SER A 251 14.16 -15.37 14.19
CA SER A 251 15.04 -14.86 13.13
C SER A 251 14.68 -13.43 12.71
N ASN A 252 13.41 -13.06 12.67
CA ASN A 252 12.96 -11.73 12.26
C ASN A 252 13.26 -10.65 13.29
N PHE A 253 13.11 -10.96 14.59
CA PHE A 253 13.44 -10.02 15.67
C PHE A 253 14.96 -9.84 15.80
N ILE A 254 15.74 -10.91 15.63
CA ILE A 254 17.21 -10.85 15.58
C ILE A 254 17.68 -10.07 14.35
N ASN A 255 17.02 -10.21 13.19
CA ASN A 255 17.35 -9.44 11.99
C ASN A 255 17.06 -7.93 12.13
N PHE A 256 16.08 -7.53 12.95
CA PHE A 256 15.84 -6.12 13.29
C PHE A 256 17.05 -5.50 14.01
N ILE A 257 17.64 -6.25 14.95
CA ILE A 257 18.83 -5.82 15.71
C ILE A 257 20.08 -5.76 14.80
N LYS A 258 20.17 -6.59 13.76
CA LYS A 258 21.33 -6.70 12.85
C LYS A 258 21.53 -5.56 11.84
N LEU A 259 21.04 -4.33 12.10
CA LEU A 259 21.26 -3.12 11.27
C LEU A 259 20.82 -3.19 9.78
N LYS A 260 20.32 -4.33 9.29
CA LYS A 260 19.85 -4.54 7.90
C LYS A 260 18.64 -3.67 7.52
N TYR A 261 18.00 -3.04 8.51
CA TYR A 261 16.83 -2.17 8.36
C TYR A 261 17.16 -0.66 8.38
N TYR A 262 18.44 -0.26 8.52
CA TYR A 262 18.81 1.17 8.47
C TYR A 262 18.35 1.89 7.20
N PRO A 263 18.48 1.30 5.98
CA PRO A 263 17.98 1.94 4.77
C PRO A 263 16.47 2.21 4.82
N ASN A 264 15.70 1.35 5.50
CA ASN A 264 14.25 1.50 5.63
C ASN A 264 13.88 2.69 6.51
N PHE A 265 14.58 2.88 7.64
CA PHE A 265 14.35 4.03 8.51
C PHE A 265 14.75 5.34 7.83
N ALA A 266 15.91 5.37 7.15
CA ALA A 266 16.32 6.55 6.37
C ALA A 266 15.30 6.89 5.27
N THR A 267 14.83 5.90 4.51
CA THR A 267 13.80 6.10 3.48
C THR A 267 12.49 6.63 4.07
N TYR A 268 12.04 6.09 5.21
CA TYR A 268 10.88 6.58 5.93
C TYR A 268 11.04 8.05 6.33
N ILE A 269 12.18 8.43 6.90
CA ILE A 269 12.44 9.83 7.30
C ILE A 269 12.47 10.74 6.07
N PHE A 270 13.15 10.35 5.00
CA PHE A 270 13.17 11.15 3.76
C PHE A 270 11.76 11.36 3.20
N GLU A 271 10.93 10.31 3.18
CA GLU A 271 9.55 10.46 2.75
C GLU A 271 8.73 11.32 3.72
N LEU A 272 8.87 11.14 5.04
CA LEU A 272 8.17 11.93 6.06
C LEU A 272 8.41 13.43 5.88
N PHE A 273 9.62 13.81 5.49
CA PHE A 273 10.03 15.18 5.20
C PHE A 273 9.84 15.61 3.74
N ASN A 274 9.10 14.83 2.94
CA ASN A 274 8.77 15.12 1.55
C ASN A 274 10.01 15.27 0.63
N LEU A 275 11.09 14.52 0.91
CA LEU A 275 12.37 14.50 0.16
C LEU A 275 12.46 13.36 -0.87
N SER A 276 11.39 12.57 -1.06
CA SER A 276 11.42 11.40 -1.94
C SER A 276 11.44 11.73 -3.44
N PHE A 277 11.16 12.99 -3.81
CA PHE A 277 11.32 13.47 -5.18
C PHE A 277 12.78 13.48 -5.64
N ILE A 278 13.74 13.51 -4.70
CA ILE A 278 15.16 13.42 -5.02
C ILE A 278 15.48 11.96 -5.39
N PRO A 279 16.17 11.69 -6.52
CA PRO A 279 16.51 10.34 -6.94
C PRO A 279 17.27 9.54 -5.86
N ALA A 280 17.09 8.22 -5.84
CA ALA A 280 17.70 7.34 -4.83
C ALA A 280 19.23 7.43 -4.80
N GLY A 281 19.89 7.64 -5.95
CA GLY A 281 21.35 7.79 -6.04
C GLY A 281 21.94 9.01 -5.33
N ASN A 282 21.12 10.01 -4.97
CA ASN A 282 21.57 11.24 -4.32
C ASN A 282 21.44 11.18 -2.79
N PHE A 283 21.91 10.10 -2.16
CA PHE A 283 21.75 9.87 -0.73
C PHE A 283 22.41 10.95 0.15
N ILE A 284 23.65 11.35 -0.20
CA ILE A 284 24.42 12.36 0.56
C ILE A 284 23.67 13.71 0.58
N PHE A 285 23.13 14.12 -0.56
CA PHE A 285 22.37 15.37 -0.66
C PHE A 285 21.08 15.32 0.17
N LYS A 286 20.35 14.19 0.16
CA LYS A 286 19.18 13.98 1.04
C LYS A 286 19.56 14.08 2.51
N LEU A 287 20.69 13.49 2.91
CA LEU A 287 21.17 13.52 4.29
C LEU A 287 21.53 14.95 4.71
N PHE A 288 22.20 15.72 3.85
CA PHE A 288 22.52 17.12 4.11
C PHE A 288 21.27 17.98 4.32
N LEU A 289 20.26 17.85 3.44
CA LEU A 289 18.98 18.55 3.61
C LEU A 289 18.25 18.14 4.89
N LEU A 290 18.26 16.84 5.21
CA LEU A 290 17.66 16.34 6.44
C LEU A 290 18.33 16.94 7.68
N LEU A 291 19.65 17.06 7.72
CA LEU A 291 20.38 17.68 8.83
C LEU A 291 19.99 19.16 9.02
N ILE A 292 19.86 19.92 7.94
CA ILE A 292 19.38 21.31 8.00
C ILE A 292 17.98 21.38 8.61
N ILE A 293 17.07 20.51 8.14
CA ILE A 293 15.70 20.44 8.67
C ILE A 293 15.70 20.09 10.16
N LEU A 294 16.52 19.13 10.59
CA LEU A 294 16.63 18.71 11.98
C LEU A 294 17.20 19.81 12.88
N ILE A 295 18.18 20.59 12.41
CA ILE A 295 18.72 21.75 13.13
C ILE A 295 17.61 22.81 13.33
N LEU A 296 16.87 23.13 12.26
CA LEU A 296 15.74 24.06 12.33
C LEU A 296 14.67 23.57 13.31
N PHE A 297 14.33 22.28 13.27
CA PHE A 297 13.31 21.70 14.12
C PHE A 297 13.75 21.69 15.59
N SER A 298 15.03 21.42 15.85
CA SER A 298 15.62 21.47 17.19
C SER A 298 15.57 22.89 17.75
N TYR A 299 15.90 23.90 16.94
CA TYR A 299 15.78 25.31 17.33
C TYR A 299 14.34 25.68 17.74
N PHE A 300 13.34 25.31 16.93
CA PHE A 300 11.94 25.58 17.25
C PHE A 300 11.46 24.77 18.46
N PHE A 301 11.90 23.52 18.61
CA PHE A 301 11.54 22.65 19.72
C PHE A 301 12.01 23.22 21.06
N ILE A 302 13.27 23.67 21.13
CA ILE A 302 13.86 24.24 22.35
C ILE A 302 13.05 25.46 22.81
N LYS A 303 12.61 26.30 21.87
CA LYS A 303 11.83 27.53 22.12
C LYS A 303 10.32 27.29 22.38
N ASN A 304 9.81 26.10 22.13
CA ASN A 304 8.37 25.83 22.27
C ASN A 304 8.00 25.47 23.71
N LYS A 305 6.87 26.01 24.21
CA LYS A 305 6.35 25.69 25.55
C LYS A 305 5.66 24.32 25.60
N ASN A 306 5.17 23.82 24.47
CA ASN A 306 4.38 22.59 24.40
C ASN A 306 5.23 21.34 24.09
N LYS A 307 6.45 21.26 24.66
CA LYS A 307 7.42 20.17 24.36
C LYS A 307 6.82 18.77 24.53
N ARG A 308 6.01 18.57 25.57
CA ARG A 308 5.34 17.30 25.86
C ARG A 308 4.40 16.86 24.73
N GLU A 309 3.59 17.78 24.19
CA GLU A 309 2.71 17.44 23.07
C GLU A 309 3.52 17.13 21.81
N ILE A 310 4.56 17.94 21.53
CA ILE A 310 5.44 17.74 20.37
C ILE A 310 6.05 16.34 20.40
N LEU A 311 6.63 15.93 21.53
CA LEU A 311 7.24 14.61 21.70
C LEU A 311 6.21 13.47 21.53
N VAL A 312 4.98 13.64 22.04
CA VAL A 312 3.94 12.63 21.88
C VAL A 312 3.54 12.46 20.42
N TYR A 313 3.34 13.55 19.67
CA TYR A 313 2.96 13.43 18.25
C TYR A 313 4.10 13.00 17.34
N LEU A 314 5.35 13.33 17.69
CA LEU A 314 6.53 12.77 17.03
C LEU A 314 6.67 11.27 17.31
N PHE A 315 6.43 10.83 18.55
CA PHE A 315 6.38 9.41 18.89
C PHE A 315 5.28 8.70 18.10
N LEU A 316 4.08 9.27 18.03
CA LEU A 316 2.95 8.67 17.31
C LEU A 316 3.20 8.58 15.80
N SER A 317 3.88 9.55 15.18
CA SER A 317 4.21 9.46 13.75
C SER A 317 5.11 8.25 13.48
N ILE A 318 6.14 8.03 14.30
CA ILE A 318 7.04 6.88 14.20
C ILE A 318 6.33 5.57 14.56
N PHE A 319 5.63 5.54 15.69
CA PHE A 319 4.99 4.34 16.22
C PHE A 319 3.83 3.85 15.35
N SER A 320 3.13 4.75 14.66
CA SER A 320 2.08 4.36 13.71
C SER A 320 2.61 3.53 12.53
N VAL A 321 3.92 3.54 12.27
CA VAL A 321 4.61 2.76 11.23
C VAL A 321 5.35 1.56 11.83
N TRP A 322 4.88 1.04 12.97
CA TRP A 322 5.52 -0.07 13.68
C TRP A 322 5.79 -1.30 12.81
N THR A 323 4.99 -1.53 11.77
CA THR A 323 5.16 -2.63 10.81
C THR A 323 6.50 -2.57 10.08
N MET A 324 7.10 -1.39 9.92
CA MET A 324 8.44 -1.20 9.35
C MET A 324 9.56 -1.81 10.22
N PHE A 325 9.34 -1.95 11.52
CA PHE A 325 10.33 -2.55 12.42
C PHE A 325 10.34 -4.08 12.32
N ILE A 326 9.33 -4.67 11.68
CA ILE A 326 9.18 -6.13 11.53
C ILE A 326 9.28 -6.54 10.05
N LYS A 327 8.94 -5.64 9.12
CA LYS A 327 8.90 -5.87 7.66
C LYS A 327 9.56 -4.71 6.93
N THR A 328 9.92 -4.92 5.66
CA THR A 328 10.47 -3.85 4.82
C THR A 328 9.54 -2.66 4.75
N TYR A 329 10.11 -1.45 4.86
CA TYR A 329 9.36 -0.21 4.69
C TYR A 329 8.76 -0.14 3.28
N MET A 330 7.51 0.30 3.19
CA MET A 330 6.89 0.68 1.94
C MET A 330 6.19 2.02 2.13
N SER A 331 6.20 2.88 1.12
CA SER A 331 5.73 4.27 1.20
C SER A 331 4.28 4.42 1.68
N ARG A 332 3.44 3.40 1.46
CA ARG A 332 2.06 3.35 1.97
C ARG A 332 1.96 3.28 3.50
N ASN A 333 2.98 2.75 4.18
CA ASN A 333 3.00 2.69 5.64
C ASN A 333 3.02 4.10 6.26
N LEU A 334 3.57 5.09 5.55
CA LEU A 334 3.58 6.50 5.96
C LEU A 334 2.18 7.09 6.11
N TYR A 335 1.17 6.53 5.44
CA TYR A 335 -0.17 7.12 5.38
C TYR A 335 -0.77 7.36 6.78
N PHE A 336 -0.51 6.47 7.74
CA PHE A 336 -0.93 6.62 9.15
C PHE A 336 -0.06 7.57 9.97
N ALA A 337 1.20 7.78 9.58
CA ALA A 337 2.12 8.69 10.25
C ALA A 337 1.86 10.16 9.89
N LEU A 338 1.47 10.42 8.63
CA LEU A 338 1.33 11.78 8.12
C LEU A 338 0.40 12.65 8.97
N PRO A 339 -0.77 12.21 9.44
CA PRO A 339 -1.61 13.07 10.29
C PRO A 339 -0.94 13.49 11.59
N PHE A 340 -0.20 12.58 12.22
CA PHE A 340 0.53 12.89 13.46
C PHE A 340 1.71 13.82 13.19
N PHE A 341 2.43 13.59 12.10
CA PHE A 341 3.52 14.46 11.67
C PHE A 341 3.02 15.87 11.34
N ILE A 342 1.94 15.99 10.58
CA ILE A 342 1.30 17.28 10.29
C ILE A 342 0.87 17.98 11.58
N TYR A 343 0.28 17.24 12.53
CA TYR A 343 -0.10 17.83 13.82
C TYR A 343 1.13 18.26 14.65
N PHE A 344 2.21 17.50 14.60
CA PHE A 344 3.50 17.87 15.16
C PHE A 344 4.01 19.19 14.54
N LEU A 345 3.91 19.38 13.23
CA LEU A 345 4.23 20.64 12.54
C LEU A 345 3.33 21.81 13.02
N ILE A 346 2.04 21.55 13.25
CA ILE A 346 1.10 22.56 13.76
C ILE A 346 1.59 23.12 15.10
N ILE A 347 1.93 22.24 16.04
CA ILE A 347 2.35 22.64 17.38
C ILE A 347 3.74 23.25 17.36
N LEU A 348 4.67 22.65 16.61
CA LEU A 348 6.08 23.04 16.64
C LEU A 348 6.28 24.49 16.14
N PHE A 349 5.62 24.87 15.04
CA PHE A 349 5.83 26.20 14.45
C PHE A 349 4.54 26.93 14.01
N LEU A 350 3.55 26.26 13.42
CA LEU A 350 2.43 26.97 12.78
C LEU A 350 1.60 27.79 13.77
N ASN A 351 1.39 27.32 15.00
CA ASN A 351 0.65 28.08 16.01
C ASN A 351 1.26 29.46 16.30
N LYS A 352 2.58 29.58 16.19
CA LYS A 352 3.32 30.83 16.45
C LYS A 352 3.48 31.68 15.20
N TYR A 353 3.65 31.07 14.02
CA TYR A 353 4.00 31.75 12.78
C TYR A 353 2.92 31.70 11.70
N LYS A 354 1.67 31.38 12.07
CA LYS A 354 0.53 31.25 11.13
C LYS A 354 0.31 32.46 10.22
N ASP A 355 0.70 33.66 10.64
CA ASP A 355 0.48 34.87 9.86
C ASP A 355 1.67 35.27 8.97
N ASN A 356 2.82 34.58 9.11
CA ASN A 356 4.01 34.81 8.31
C ASN A 356 3.77 34.49 6.82
N ILE A 357 3.95 35.49 5.95
CA ILE A 357 3.69 35.38 4.52
C ILE A 357 4.61 34.40 3.81
N TYR A 358 5.90 34.38 4.15
CA TYR A 358 6.88 33.47 3.54
C TYR A 358 6.55 32.01 3.84
N LEU A 359 6.05 31.73 5.05
CA LEU A 359 5.61 30.39 5.41
C LEU A 359 4.39 29.94 4.61
N LYS A 360 3.43 30.85 4.37
CA LYS A 360 2.26 30.57 3.52
C LYS A 360 2.69 30.28 2.09
N ILE A 361 3.59 31.11 1.53
CA ILE A 361 4.15 30.93 0.18
C ILE A 361 4.87 29.58 0.07
N LEU A 362 5.72 29.24 1.05
CA LEU A 362 6.45 27.98 1.08
C LEU A 362 5.51 26.77 1.07
N PHE A 363 4.47 26.77 1.91
CA PHE A 363 3.51 25.65 1.95
C PHE A 363 2.68 25.53 0.67
N ILE A 364 2.23 26.66 0.10
CA ILE A 364 1.54 26.66 -1.19
C ILE A 364 2.45 26.11 -2.29
N PHE A 365 3.71 26.57 -2.35
CA PHE A 365 4.70 26.07 -3.30
C PHE A 365 4.92 24.56 -3.15
N LEU A 366 5.12 24.06 -1.92
CA LEU A 366 5.30 22.64 -1.64
C LEU A 366 4.11 21.80 -2.11
N ILE A 367 2.88 22.27 -1.89
CA ILE A 367 1.67 21.57 -2.35
C ILE A 367 1.59 21.57 -3.88
N ILE A 368 1.84 22.70 -4.54
CA ILE A 368 1.83 22.79 -6.02
C ILE A 368 2.91 21.88 -6.62
N PHE A 369 4.12 21.91 -6.05
CA PHE A 369 5.24 21.06 -6.45
C PHE A 369 4.88 19.57 -6.34
N ASN A 370 4.28 19.20 -5.22
CA ASN A 370 3.80 17.84 -4.98
C ASN A 370 2.69 17.43 -5.97
N ILE A 371 1.70 18.30 -6.23
CA ILE A 371 0.65 18.05 -7.24
C ILE A 371 1.27 17.79 -8.62
N LYS A 372 2.28 18.58 -9.02
CA LYS A 372 2.98 18.40 -10.30
C LYS A 372 3.73 17.07 -10.34
N ASN A 373 4.52 16.75 -9.32
CA ASN A 373 5.28 15.50 -9.27
C ASN A 373 4.38 14.28 -9.23
N ASN A 374 3.31 14.32 -8.44
CA ASN A 374 2.31 13.26 -8.39
C ASN A 374 1.68 13.05 -9.77
N TYR A 375 1.42 14.12 -10.53
CA TYR A 375 0.82 14.01 -11.84
C TYR A 375 1.73 13.26 -12.81
N ILE A 376 3.02 13.62 -12.85
CA ILE A 376 4.02 12.95 -13.69
C ILE A 376 4.11 11.47 -13.33
N TYR A 377 4.21 11.15 -12.05
CA TYR A 377 4.34 9.77 -11.58
C TYR A 377 3.09 8.92 -11.86
N LEU A 378 1.90 9.48 -11.60
CA LEU A 378 0.63 8.79 -11.86
C LEU A 378 0.38 8.63 -13.35
N LYS A 379 0.80 9.58 -14.21
CA LYS A 379 0.71 9.39 -15.67
C LYS A 379 1.56 8.24 -16.16
N ALA A 380 2.79 8.11 -15.64
CA ALA A 380 3.64 6.98 -15.95
C ALA A 380 2.98 5.66 -15.49
N ARG A 381 2.46 5.60 -14.24
CA ARG A 381 1.77 4.41 -13.73
C ARG A 381 0.50 4.07 -14.49
N GLU A 382 -0.31 5.06 -14.87
CA GLU A 382 -1.49 4.88 -15.71
C GLU A 382 -1.08 4.21 -17.03
N TYR A 383 -0.05 4.72 -17.71
CA TYR A 383 0.44 4.14 -18.96
C TYR A 383 0.87 2.67 -18.81
N TYR A 384 1.75 2.37 -17.85
CA TYR A 384 2.26 1.01 -17.68
C TYR A 384 1.20 0.02 -17.20
N SER A 385 0.38 0.41 -16.22
CA SER A 385 -0.70 -0.46 -15.71
C SER A 385 -1.76 -0.71 -16.76
N HIS A 386 -2.10 0.30 -17.59
CA HIS A 386 -3.06 0.16 -18.68
C HIS A 386 -2.57 -0.81 -19.75
N ASN A 387 -1.33 -0.64 -20.20
CA ASN A 387 -0.73 -1.50 -21.23
C ASN A 387 -0.64 -2.93 -20.73
N ALA A 388 -0.17 -3.12 -19.49
CA ALA A 388 -0.20 -4.42 -18.82
C ALA A 388 -1.60 -5.04 -18.86
N TYR A 389 -2.62 -4.30 -18.38
CA TYR A 389 -4.00 -4.78 -18.34
C TYR A 389 -4.57 -5.10 -19.73
N LYS A 390 -4.32 -4.26 -20.74
CA LYS A 390 -4.77 -4.46 -22.13
C LYS A 390 -4.13 -5.71 -22.72
N SER A 391 -2.81 -5.85 -22.62
CA SER A 391 -2.05 -6.99 -23.12
C SER A 391 -2.47 -8.28 -22.42
N LEU A 392 -2.71 -8.23 -21.11
CA LEU A 392 -3.25 -9.35 -20.32
C LEU A 392 -4.64 -9.78 -20.79
N LYS A 393 -5.54 -8.82 -21.04
CA LYS A 393 -6.88 -9.13 -21.53
C LYS A 393 -6.85 -9.76 -22.93
N ASN A 394 -5.92 -9.35 -23.77
CA ASN A 394 -5.75 -9.92 -25.11
C ASN A 394 -5.24 -11.35 -25.04
N ILE A 395 -4.13 -11.60 -24.32
CA ILE A 395 -3.56 -12.94 -24.23
C ILE A 395 -4.49 -13.93 -23.55
N ALA A 396 -5.27 -13.47 -22.57
CA ALA A 396 -6.22 -14.34 -21.88
C ALA A 396 -7.39 -14.81 -22.77
N LYS A 397 -7.76 -14.04 -23.81
CA LYS A 397 -8.74 -14.52 -24.82
C LYS A 397 -8.16 -15.69 -25.62
N THR A 398 -6.89 -15.58 -26.03
CA THR A 398 -6.20 -16.63 -26.78
C THR A 398 -5.97 -17.88 -25.92
N ILE A 399 -5.61 -17.70 -24.65
CA ILE A 399 -5.47 -18.81 -23.70
C ILE A 399 -6.81 -19.51 -23.46
N LYS A 400 -7.93 -18.76 -23.42
CA LYS A 400 -9.26 -19.36 -23.20
C LYS A 400 -9.67 -20.36 -24.29
N THR A 401 -9.18 -20.17 -25.51
CA THR A 401 -9.41 -21.09 -26.64
C THR A 401 -8.44 -22.27 -26.67
N GLU A 402 -7.41 -22.26 -25.82
CA GLU A 402 -6.37 -23.28 -25.74
C GLU A 402 -6.58 -24.20 -24.52
N SER A 403 -6.41 -25.50 -24.70
CA SER A 403 -6.50 -26.48 -23.61
C SER A 403 -5.15 -26.82 -22.97
N ARG A 404 -4.07 -26.29 -23.52
CA ARG A 404 -2.69 -26.60 -23.12
C ARG A 404 -2.31 -25.88 -21.81
N PRO A 405 -1.44 -26.48 -20.98
CA PRO A 405 -0.76 -25.75 -19.92
C PRO A 405 0.01 -24.56 -20.48
N VAL A 406 0.10 -23.47 -19.74
CA VAL A 406 0.76 -22.23 -20.18
C VAL A 406 1.97 -21.95 -19.30
N CYS A 407 3.09 -21.56 -19.90
CA CYS A 407 4.25 -21.08 -19.16
C CYS A 407 4.68 -19.68 -19.63
N PHE A 408 4.76 -18.75 -18.70
CA PHE A 408 5.31 -17.43 -18.94
C PHE A 408 6.82 -17.42 -18.74
N ILE A 409 7.58 -17.04 -19.77
CA ILE A 409 9.03 -16.94 -19.75
C ILE A 409 9.48 -15.61 -20.33
N GLY A 410 10.67 -15.13 -20.01
CA GLY A 410 11.20 -13.94 -20.65
C GLY A 410 10.43 -12.66 -20.34
N LEU A 411 9.68 -12.63 -19.23
CA LEU A 411 8.87 -11.47 -18.88
C LEU A 411 9.73 -10.36 -18.24
N PRO A 412 9.29 -9.11 -18.33
CA PRO A 412 9.96 -8.05 -17.59
C PRO A 412 9.77 -8.28 -16.08
N CYS A 413 10.78 -7.99 -15.25
CA CYS A 413 10.72 -8.19 -13.79
C CYS A 413 9.64 -7.36 -13.08
N SER A 414 9.02 -6.41 -13.76
CA SER A 414 7.82 -5.76 -13.25
C SER A 414 6.58 -6.68 -13.32
N TYR A 415 6.60 -7.74 -14.13
CA TYR A 415 5.47 -8.64 -14.43
C TYR A 415 5.50 -10.01 -13.75
N ILE A 416 6.51 -10.30 -12.92
CA ILE A 416 6.79 -11.63 -12.30
C ILE A 416 5.56 -12.34 -11.77
N ASN A 417 4.68 -11.62 -11.06
CA ASN A 417 3.45 -12.18 -10.48
C ASN A 417 2.19 -11.75 -11.24
N ARG A 418 2.32 -10.94 -12.29
CA ARG A 418 1.20 -10.23 -12.92
C ARG A 418 0.53 -11.04 -14.02
N ALA A 419 1.19 -12.03 -14.63
CA ALA A 419 0.68 -12.71 -15.83
C ALA A 419 -0.15 -13.97 -15.56
N ILE A 420 0.19 -14.73 -14.51
CA ILE A 420 -0.45 -16.02 -14.16
C ILE A 420 -1.89 -15.81 -13.64
N HIS A 421 -2.10 -14.87 -12.72
CA HIS A 421 -3.42 -14.65 -12.11
C HIS A 421 -4.50 -14.15 -13.09
N PRO A 422 -4.21 -13.22 -14.04
CA PRO A 422 -5.15 -12.83 -15.08
C PRO A 422 -5.61 -13.98 -15.99
N ALA A 423 -4.71 -14.90 -16.35
CA ALA A 423 -5.08 -16.07 -17.15
C ALA A 423 -6.19 -16.88 -16.46
N ARG A 424 -6.19 -16.91 -15.12
CA ARG A 424 -7.26 -17.53 -14.32
C ARG A 424 -8.50 -16.65 -14.19
N ILE A 425 -8.34 -15.34 -13.98
CA ILE A 425 -9.48 -14.41 -13.87
C ILE A 425 -10.33 -14.42 -15.13
N TYR A 426 -9.71 -14.43 -16.31
CA TYR A 426 -10.47 -14.46 -17.56
C TYR A 426 -10.93 -15.88 -17.97
N ASN A 427 -10.42 -16.91 -17.29
CA ASN A 427 -10.81 -18.31 -17.45
C ASN A 427 -11.46 -18.85 -16.15
N TYR A 428 -12.42 -18.08 -15.59
CA TYR A 428 -13.11 -18.30 -14.29
C TYR A 428 -13.70 -19.71 -14.05
N LYS A 429 -13.68 -20.59 -15.07
CA LYS A 429 -14.08 -21.99 -14.97
C LYS A 429 -13.14 -22.87 -15.81
N LYS A 430 -11.96 -23.25 -15.28
CA LYS A 430 -11.26 -24.52 -15.53
C LYS A 430 -9.89 -24.60 -14.83
N LYS A 431 -9.43 -25.84 -14.61
CA LYS A 431 -8.11 -26.28 -14.15
C LYS A 431 -7.00 -25.93 -15.17
N LEU A 432 -6.86 -24.67 -15.57
CA LEU A 432 -5.74 -24.25 -16.43
C LEU A 432 -4.45 -24.31 -15.60
N LEU A 433 -3.52 -25.19 -15.97
CA LEU A 433 -2.18 -25.22 -15.39
C LEU A 433 -1.39 -24.04 -15.96
N ALA A 434 -1.20 -23.00 -15.15
CA ALA A 434 -0.41 -21.83 -15.51
C ALA A 434 0.86 -21.77 -14.66
N PHE A 435 1.98 -21.59 -15.33
CA PHE A 435 3.31 -21.50 -14.75
C PHE A 435 3.98 -20.19 -15.15
N ALA A 436 4.98 -19.76 -14.39
CA ALA A 436 5.93 -18.74 -14.82
C ALA A 436 7.31 -19.14 -14.32
N ASP A 437 8.34 -18.86 -15.12
CA ASP A 437 9.72 -19.13 -14.73
C ASP A 437 10.49 -17.84 -14.46
N ASN A 438 10.69 -17.56 -13.17
CA ASN A 438 11.35 -16.34 -12.73
C ASN A 438 12.83 -16.26 -13.08
N ASN A 439 13.47 -17.39 -13.38
CA ASN A 439 14.87 -17.40 -13.78
C ASN A 439 15.07 -16.82 -15.18
N THR A 440 14.00 -16.65 -15.96
CA THR A 440 14.06 -16.17 -17.34
C THR A 440 13.73 -14.69 -17.50
N PHE A 441 13.48 -13.97 -16.40
CA PHE A 441 12.98 -12.59 -16.46
C PHE A 441 14.05 -11.55 -16.70
N LEU A 442 13.62 -10.35 -17.12
CA LEU A 442 14.51 -9.29 -17.57
C LEU A 442 14.39 -8.03 -16.69
N GLU A 443 15.55 -7.53 -16.25
CA GLU A 443 15.75 -6.22 -15.62
C GLU A 443 16.46 -5.26 -16.58
N ASN A 444 16.35 -3.95 -16.29
CA ASN A 444 16.99 -2.87 -17.05
C ASN A 444 16.70 -2.93 -18.56
N TYR A 445 15.48 -3.34 -18.92
CA TYR A 445 15.01 -3.37 -20.30
C TYR A 445 14.49 -2.01 -20.73
N ASP A 446 14.51 -1.80 -22.04
CA ASP A 446 13.96 -0.66 -22.77
C ASP A 446 13.08 -1.16 -23.93
N ASN A 447 12.50 -0.24 -24.70
CA ASN A 447 11.67 -0.61 -25.85
C ASN A 447 12.49 -1.26 -26.98
N ASP A 448 13.81 -1.06 -26.99
CA ASP A 448 14.70 -1.65 -27.98
C ASP A 448 15.17 -3.04 -27.57
N THR A 449 14.83 -3.50 -26.36
CA THR A 449 15.23 -4.81 -25.87
C THR A 449 14.66 -5.90 -26.75
N VAL A 450 15.51 -6.80 -27.26
CA VAL A 450 15.08 -7.98 -28.01
C VAL A 450 15.49 -9.22 -27.23
N LEU A 451 14.48 -10.05 -26.94
CA LEU A 451 14.66 -11.39 -26.38
C LEU A 451 14.36 -12.42 -27.47
N GLU A 452 15.41 -13.09 -27.94
CA GLU A 452 15.28 -14.26 -28.81
C GLU A 452 15.10 -15.51 -27.96
N ILE A 453 14.13 -16.33 -28.35
CA ILE A 453 13.86 -17.62 -27.71
C ILE A 453 13.86 -18.68 -28.80
N LYS A 454 14.81 -19.61 -28.75
CA LYS A 454 14.95 -20.70 -29.71
C LYS A 454 14.76 -22.02 -28.99
N LYS A 455 13.87 -22.88 -29.51
CA LYS A 455 13.74 -24.26 -29.03
C LYS A 455 14.84 -25.11 -29.65
N ILE A 456 15.69 -25.69 -28.82
CA ILE A 456 16.76 -26.61 -29.23
C ILE A 456 16.46 -27.94 -28.52
N ASN A 457 15.95 -28.92 -29.28
CA ASN A 457 15.45 -30.19 -28.74
C ASN A 457 14.37 -29.97 -27.65
N ASN A 458 14.65 -30.40 -26.41
CA ASN A 458 13.78 -30.22 -25.24
C ASN A 458 14.17 -29.01 -24.37
N ASN A 459 15.08 -28.16 -24.83
CA ASN A 459 15.59 -26.99 -24.11
C ASN A 459 15.20 -25.69 -24.84
N LEU A 460 15.24 -24.59 -24.11
CA LEU A 460 15.09 -23.24 -24.67
C LEU A 460 16.42 -22.52 -24.53
N ASN A 461 16.93 -21.96 -25.62
CA ASN A 461 18.03 -21.01 -25.60
C ASN A 461 17.43 -19.60 -25.61
N LEU A 462 17.78 -18.82 -24.58
CA LEU A 462 17.27 -17.47 -24.34
C LEU A 462 18.41 -16.47 -24.56
N LYS A 463 18.27 -15.56 -25.52
CA LYS A 463 19.31 -14.60 -25.87
C LYS A 463 18.81 -13.17 -25.85
N ILE A 464 19.51 -12.32 -25.11
CA ILE A 464 19.29 -10.87 -25.04
C ILE A 464 20.26 -10.19 -25.99
N ILE A 465 19.73 -9.37 -26.90
CA ILE A 465 20.56 -8.61 -27.84
C ILE A 465 21.05 -7.30 -27.20
N ASN A 466 20.18 -6.57 -26.49
CA ASN A 466 20.44 -5.21 -26.02
C ASN A 466 20.74 -5.11 -24.51
N ASN A 467 20.45 -3.97 -23.86
CA ASN A 467 20.95 -3.58 -22.53
C ASN A 467 20.27 -4.27 -21.34
N ALA A 468 19.26 -5.10 -21.59
CA ALA A 468 18.61 -5.86 -20.54
C ALA A 468 19.56 -6.91 -19.95
N ARG A 469 19.25 -7.34 -18.73
CA ARG A 469 19.92 -8.44 -18.06
C ARG A 469 18.88 -9.40 -17.53
N PHE A 470 19.20 -10.68 -17.58
CA PHE A 470 18.35 -11.64 -16.92
C PHE A 470 18.46 -11.47 -15.41
N SER A 471 17.31 -11.39 -14.74
CA SER A 471 17.17 -11.49 -13.30
C SER A 471 16.65 -12.88 -12.98
N GLY A 472 17.19 -13.49 -11.94
CA GLY A 472 16.77 -14.83 -11.52
C GLY A 472 16.52 -14.87 -10.03
N SER A 473 15.36 -15.38 -9.65
CA SER A 473 15.18 -16.01 -8.35
C SER A 473 14.92 -17.49 -8.59
N GLN A 474 15.56 -18.36 -7.80
CA GLN A 474 15.28 -19.80 -7.83
C GLN A 474 13.84 -20.15 -7.40
N GLU A 475 13.06 -19.15 -6.99
CA GLU A 475 11.65 -19.31 -6.70
C GLU A 475 10.86 -19.44 -8.01
N PHE A 476 9.97 -20.43 -8.10
CA PHE A 476 9.13 -20.70 -9.29
C PHE A 476 9.86 -21.17 -10.55
N ALA A 477 11.07 -21.71 -10.42
CA ALA A 477 11.76 -22.30 -11.56
C ALA A 477 11.07 -23.59 -12.04
N MET A 478 10.66 -23.61 -13.30
CA MET A 478 10.26 -24.82 -14.01
C MET A 478 11.47 -25.60 -14.55
N GLY A 479 12.62 -24.95 -14.65
CA GLY A 479 13.84 -25.54 -15.20
C GLY A 479 15.10 -25.02 -14.53
N GLU A 480 16.23 -25.53 -14.98
CA GLU A 480 17.55 -25.09 -14.54
C GLU A 480 18.22 -24.27 -15.65
N ILE A 481 18.97 -23.24 -15.24
CA ILE A 481 19.86 -22.51 -16.13
C ILE A 481 21.26 -23.09 -15.95
N LYS A 482 21.95 -23.38 -17.06
CA LYS A 482 23.33 -23.88 -17.02
C LYS A 482 24.40 -22.79 -16.99
N ASP A 483 24.07 -21.56 -17.36
CA ASP A 483 25.01 -20.44 -17.44
C ASP A 483 24.99 -19.52 -16.22
N THR A 484 26.01 -18.66 -16.08
CA THR A 484 26.08 -17.68 -14.99
C THR A 484 24.98 -16.61 -15.13
N ILE A 485 24.57 -16.02 -14.00
CA ILE A 485 23.49 -15.03 -13.97
C ILE A 485 23.80 -13.80 -14.86
N GLU A 486 25.07 -13.52 -15.14
CA GLU A 486 25.49 -12.36 -15.91
C GLU A 486 25.48 -12.58 -17.43
N SER A 487 25.23 -13.81 -17.91
CA SER A 487 25.24 -14.09 -19.34
C SER A 487 24.05 -13.45 -20.07
N LYS A 488 24.32 -12.89 -21.27
CA LYS A 488 23.28 -12.42 -22.21
C LYS A 488 22.61 -13.56 -22.96
N GLU A 489 23.19 -14.75 -22.93
CA GLU A 489 22.66 -15.96 -23.55
C GLU A 489 22.58 -17.04 -22.47
N ARG A 490 21.44 -17.71 -22.37
CA ARG A 490 21.16 -18.71 -21.34
C ARG A 490 20.54 -19.95 -21.94
N ASP A 491 21.15 -21.10 -21.64
CA ASP A 491 20.53 -22.38 -21.86
C ASP A 491 19.60 -22.75 -20.70
N TYR A 492 18.32 -22.80 -21.00
CA TYR A 492 17.24 -23.11 -20.07
C TYR A 492 16.69 -24.52 -20.31
N ILE A 493 16.82 -25.37 -19.30
CA ILE A 493 16.47 -26.79 -19.36
C ILE A 493 15.26 -27.04 -18.47
N LEU A 494 14.12 -27.34 -19.09
CA LEU A 494 12.91 -27.71 -18.35
C LEU A 494 13.16 -28.95 -17.49
N ASN A 495 12.66 -28.96 -16.26
CA ASN A 495 12.69 -30.15 -15.43
C ASN A 495 11.90 -31.29 -16.08
N ASN A 496 12.35 -32.54 -15.89
CA ASN A 496 11.74 -33.72 -16.51
C ASN A 496 10.23 -33.83 -16.26
N LYS A 497 9.73 -33.37 -15.10
CA LYS A 497 8.29 -33.34 -14.76
C LYS A 497 7.44 -32.46 -15.69
N TYR A 498 8.03 -31.52 -16.40
CA TYR A 498 7.33 -30.62 -17.32
C TYR A 498 7.60 -30.91 -18.79
N LYS A 499 8.65 -31.70 -19.13
CA LYS A 499 9.02 -32.00 -20.53
C LYS A 499 7.91 -32.71 -21.32
N ASN A 500 7.09 -33.50 -20.63
CA ASN A 500 6.00 -34.25 -21.25
C ASN A 500 4.67 -33.46 -21.29
N LEU A 501 4.65 -32.23 -20.76
CA LEU A 501 3.50 -31.35 -20.90
C LEU A 501 3.64 -30.60 -22.23
N ASP A 502 2.62 -30.66 -23.08
CA ASP A 502 2.52 -29.82 -24.28
C ASP A 502 2.23 -28.36 -23.86
N ILE A 503 3.28 -27.66 -23.44
CA ILE A 503 3.20 -26.32 -22.84
C ILE A 503 3.18 -25.24 -23.93
N LEU A 504 2.22 -24.33 -23.83
CA LEU A 504 2.21 -23.08 -24.55
C LEU A 504 3.13 -22.07 -23.86
N PHE A 505 4.23 -21.70 -24.51
CA PHE A 505 5.12 -20.67 -23.98
C PHE A 505 4.67 -19.27 -24.40
N ILE A 506 4.67 -18.35 -23.44
CA ILE A 506 4.28 -16.96 -23.64
C ILE A 506 5.41 -16.07 -23.14
N THR A 507 5.83 -15.14 -23.99
CA THR A 507 6.84 -14.13 -23.69
C THR A 507 6.28 -12.71 -23.83
N TRP A 508 7.12 -11.71 -23.59
CA TRP A 508 6.82 -10.30 -23.81
C TRP A 508 7.52 -9.79 -25.06
N ASP A 509 6.77 -9.19 -25.97
CA ASP A 509 7.32 -8.38 -27.05
C ASP A 509 7.62 -6.98 -26.50
N TYR A 510 8.88 -6.73 -26.20
CA TYR A 510 9.40 -5.49 -25.62
C TYR A 510 9.24 -4.29 -26.56
N SER A 511 9.27 -4.51 -27.87
CA SER A 511 9.07 -3.45 -28.87
C SER A 511 7.61 -2.99 -28.95
N LYS A 512 6.68 -3.94 -28.83
CA LYS A 512 5.24 -3.69 -28.92
C LYS A 512 4.55 -3.50 -27.57
N ASN A 513 5.23 -3.80 -26.48
CA ASN A 513 4.68 -3.80 -25.12
C ASN A 513 3.42 -4.70 -24.99
N GLU A 514 3.50 -5.91 -25.53
CA GLU A 514 2.42 -6.89 -25.46
C GLU A 514 2.90 -8.33 -25.29
N PHE A 515 2.01 -9.23 -24.88
CA PHE A 515 2.34 -10.65 -24.80
C PHE A 515 2.39 -11.28 -26.18
N LYS A 516 3.37 -12.16 -26.38
CA LYS A 516 3.57 -12.93 -27.60
C LYS A 516 3.59 -14.41 -27.26
N ILE A 517 2.83 -15.20 -28.01
CA ILE A 517 2.91 -16.67 -27.97
C ILE A 517 4.10 -17.10 -28.83
N LEU A 518 4.89 -18.04 -28.33
CA LEU A 518 6.07 -18.59 -29.00
C LEU A 518 5.74 -19.80 -29.86
#